data_AF-T5A6N0-F1
#
_entry.id   AF-T5A6N0-F1
#
_cell.length_a   1.000
_cell.length_b   1.000
_cell.length_c   1.000
_cell.angle_alpha   90.00
_cell.angle_beta   90.00
_cell.angle_gamma   90.00
#
_symmetry.space_group_name_H-M   'P 1'
#
loop_
_entity.id
_entity.type
_entity.pdbx_description
1 polymer ?
#
loop_
_entity_poly.entity_id
_entity_poly.type
_entity_poly.pdbx_seq_one_letter_code
_entity_poly.pdbx_strand_id
1 'polypeptide(L)'
;MANASGATRVRFPVRLGPWTDWSRGRVMGATLTVRRTEGALLIEGGRCALLPRVPPPEMNDLASSLVSHNARFYTNAANYAQQCYTSDITTGTLDCTTYVKRSLPWAADGHAPCPFKGGICRSNTSNLLLDSGLIDSHEHLGLNAPPADRIQARVVSHCAPLVTAGYSRNISVRNYNYTRYYYGRYLQPDRPLAYTQQFNSQPSQYRVFDSFVGNLNSAFTLWSAQAAAFNISIGINQSDFDPIPELRVLDAEIFIIFLLGNGVVVGKPSSDPWYRATDPERRYGDYLTRQRTTAYRMQEAASPMGCVLRHQFCKTDVGCGPLAGAYEAYVLALSLFFNSTPDGGPLTPSVVRYNWFSNALFRATNVFAGIIGALQGVSLQSHERLMGGSLANIPEDQWQLDVTSWWTTTLAAVQANFVSAATGQVEPEAEKLAIPMNSYQREFCDIQVCHLMQ
;
A
#
# COMPACT_ATOMS: atom_id res chain seq x y z
N MET A 1 36.12 -21.74 -16.51
CA MET A 1 34.82 -21.73 -17.21
C MET A 1 33.80 -21.13 -16.26
N ALA A 2 33.57 -19.82 -16.39
CA ALA A 2 32.60 -19.09 -15.57
C ALA A 2 31.35 -18.88 -16.42
N ASN A 3 30.22 -19.43 -15.99
CA ASN A 3 28.94 -19.29 -16.67
C ASN A 3 28.34 -17.93 -16.29
N ALA A 4 28.31 -17.00 -17.25
CA ALA A 4 27.61 -15.73 -17.09
C ALA A 4 26.10 -15.99 -17.05
N SER A 5 25.46 -15.63 -15.94
CA SER A 5 24.00 -15.58 -15.80
C SER A 5 23.46 -14.55 -16.79
N GLY A 6 22.82 -15.01 -17.86
CA GLY A 6 22.14 -14.17 -18.83
C GLY A 6 20.96 -13.45 -18.18
N ALA A 7 21.05 -12.13 -18.08
CA ALA A 7 19.89 -11.29 -17.82
C ALA A 7 18.89 -11.47 -18.97
N THR A 8 17.78 -12.14 -18.71
CA THR A 8 16.68 -12.29 -19.66
C THR A 8 16.07 -10.92 -19.91
N ARG A 9 16.42 -10.27 -21.03
CA ARG A 9 15.70 -9.08 -21.51
C ARG A 9 14.23 -9.44 -21.70
N VAL A 10 13.36 -8.81 -20.92
CA VAL A 10 11.90 -8.90 -21.12
C VAL A 10 11.59 -8.37 -22.52
N ARG A 11 11.12 -9.24 -23.42
CA ARG A 11 10.67 -8.85 -24.76
C ARG A 11 9.15 -8.66 -24.72
N PHE A 12 8.70 -7.44 -24.90
CA PHE A 12 7.27 -7.14 -25.04
C PHE A 12 6.84 -7.38 -26.49
N PRO A 13 5.67 -8.02 -26.74
CA PRO A 13 5.05 -8.04 -28.05
C PRO A 13 4.66 -6.61 -28.46
N VAL A 14 4.74 -6.31 -29.76
CA VAL A 14 4.65 -4.94 -30.30
C VAL A 14 3.50 -4.90 -31.30
N ARG A 15 2.57 -3.96 -31.10
CA ARG A 15 1.43 -3.79 -32.02
C ARG A 15 1.91 -3.16 -33.32
N LEU A 16 1.62 -3.80 -34.45
CA LEU A 16 1.90 -3.27 -35.79
C LEU A 16 0.68 -2.53 -36.35
N GLY A 17 0.92 -1.53 -37.19
CA GLY A 17 -0.14 -0.74 -37.82
C GLY A 17 -0.29 0.68 -37.27
N PRO A 18 -1.27 1.45 -37.77
CA PRO A 18 -1.45 2.85 -37.41
C PRO A 18 -2.06 2.99 -36.01
N TRP A 19 -1.60 4.00 -35.27
CA TRP A 19 -2.13 4.43 -33.98
C TRP A 19 -1.77 5.90 -33.72
N THR A 20 -2.29 6.48 -32.65
CA THR A 20 -1.98 7.88 -32.28
C THR A 20 -1.34 7.91 -30.90
N ASP A 21 -0.11 8.45 -30.82
CA ASP A 21 0.53 8.85 -29.59
C ASP A 21 -0.12 10.14 -29.08
N TRP A 22 -1.08 9.99 -28.17
CA TRP A 22 -1.84 11.14 -27.67
C TRP A 22 -1.00 12.12 -26.85
N SER A 23 0.23 11.79 -26.46
CA SER A 23 1.17 12.74 -25.85
C SER A 23 1.64 13.81 -26.83
N ARG A 24 1.57 13.52 -28.14
CA ARG A 24 1.91 14.42 -29.25
C ARG A 24 0.67 14.98 -29.96
N GLY A 25 -0.53 14.70 -29.42
CA GLY A 25 -1.80 15.13 -29.99
C GLY A 25 -2.16 14.42 -31.30
N ARG A 26 -3.34 14.76 -31.85
CA ARG A 26 -3.95 14.03 -32.98
C ARG A 26 -3.10 14.03 -34.25
N VAL A 27 -2.38 15.12 -34.51
CA VAL A 27 -1.63 15.33 -35.76
C VAL A 27 -0.20 14.81 -35.63
N MET A 28 0.56 15.33 -34.65
CA MET A 28 1.98 14.95 -34.47
C MET A 28 2.15 13.58 -33.80
N GLY A 29 1.08 13.02 -33.22
CA GLY A 29 1.06 11.69 -32.66
C GLY A 29 0.69 10.58 -33.64
N ALA A 30 0.26 10.90 -34.86
CA ALA A 30 -0.06 9.88 -35.86
C ALA A 30 1.17 9.03 -36.17
N THR A 31 1.16 7.78 -35.71
CA THR A 31 2.31 6.88 -35.71
C THR A 31 1.94 5.58 -36.43
N LEU A 32 2.91 5.02 -37.15
CA LEU A 32 2.80 3.70 -37.77
C LEU A 32 3.92 2.82 -37.21
N THR A 33 3.58 1.84 -36.37
CA THR A 33 4.57 0.90 -35.87
C THR A 33 4.81 -0.21 -36.90
N VAL A 34 6.07 -0.34 -37.31
CA VAL A 34 6.57 -1.35 -38.26
C VAL A 34 7.63 -2.24 -37.59
N ARG A 35 7.96 -3.39 -38.18
CA ARG A 35 9.04 -4.25 -37.67
C ARG A 35 10.40 -3.52 -37.83
N ARG A 36 11.22 -3.54 -36.76
CA ARG A 36 12.31 -2.56 -36.42
C ARG A 36 13.36 -2.32 -37.52
N THR A 37 13.77 -1.05 -37.77
CA THR A 37 14.84 -0.39 -36.99
C THR A 37 14.61 0.99 -36.34
N GLU A 38 13.55 1.78 -36.57
CA GLU A 38 13.47 3.16 -36.00
C GLU A 38 12.04 3.62 -35.65
N GLY A 39 11.48 3.27 -34.48
CA GLY A 39 10.15 3.77 -34.10
C GLY A 39 9.80 3.64 -32.62
N ALA A 40 8.88 4.50 -32.16
CA ALA A 40 8.19 4.39 -30.88
C ALA A 40 7.30 3.13 -30.85
N LEU A 41 7.29 2.41 -29.72
CA LEU A 41 6.66 1.10 -29.60
C LEU A 41 5.43 1.20 -28.71
N LEU A 42 4.28 0.86 -29.27
CA LEU A 42 3.07 0.55 -28.51
C LEU A 42 3.21 -0.91 -28.03
N ILE A 43 3.12 -1.14 -26.72
CA ILE A 43 3.11 -2.52 -26.21
C ILE A 43 1.79 -3.14 -26.64
N GLU A 44 1.86 -4.34 -27.22
CA GLU A 44 0.67 -5.13 -27.51
C GLU A 44 0.16 -5.72 -26.20
N GLY A 45 -1.02 -5.30 -25.74
CA GLY A 45 -1.69 -5.81 -24.56
C GLY A 45 -2.28 -7.21 -24.70
N GLY A 46 -1.73 -8.06 -25.58
CA GLY A 46 -2.32 -9.36 -25.95
C GLY A 46 -2.50 -10.36 -24.79
N ARG A 47 -2.05 -10.03 -23.57
CA ARG A 47 -2.23 -10.81 -22.33
C ARG A 47 -2.84 -9.98 -21.19
N CYS A 48 -3.59 -8.94 -21.51
CA CYS A 48 -4.25 -8.11 -20.53
C CYS A 48 -4.92 -8.95 -19.44
N ALA A 49 -4.60 -8.64 -18.17
CA ALA A 49 -5.09 -9.40 -17.04
C ALA A 49 -5.05 -8.58 -15.75
N LEU A 50 -6.23 -8.39 -15.14
CA LEU A 50 -6.34 -7.95 -13.75
C LEU A 50 -6.59 -9.16 -12.87
N LEU A 51 -5.91 -9.25 -11.73
CA LEU A 51 -6.17 -10.30 -10.75
C LEU A 51 -7.21 -9.85 -9.72
N PRO A 52 -8.09 -10.75 -9.26
CA PRO A 52 -9.04 -10.45 -8.20
C PRO A 52 -8.32 -10.28 -6.84
N ARG A 53 -8.97 -9.59 -5.90
CA ARG A 53 -8.46 -9.42 -4.53
C ARG A 53 -8.41 -10.75 -3.76
N VAL A 54 -9.41 -11.60 -3.98
CA VAL A 54 -9.58 -12.93 -3.37
C VAL A 54 -9.98 -13.89 -4.49
N PRO A 55 -9.48 -15.14 -4.51
CA PRO A 55 -9.92 -16.11 -5.49
C PRO A 55 -11.42 -16.36 -5.37
N PRO A 56 -12.13 -16.59 -6.49
CA PRO A 56 -13.50 -17.11 -6.46
C PRO A 56 -13.58 -18.41 -5.67
N PRO A 57 -14.71 -18.73 -5.02
CA PRO A 57 -14.87 -19.97 -4.24
C PRO A 57 -14.52 -21.24 -5.04
N GLU A 58 -14.79 -21.24 -6.34
CA GLU A 58 -14.51 -22.36 -7.26
C GLU A 58 -13.02 -22.53 -7.58
N MET A 59 -12.18 -21.54 -7.26
CA MET A 59 -10.75 -21.49 -7.55
C MET A 59 -9.90 -21.38 -6.28
N ASN A 60 -10.41 -21.86 -5.13
CA ASN A 60 -9.70 -21.83 -3.85
C ASN A 60 -8.33 -22.53 -3.89
N ASP A 61 -8.15 -23.53 -4.75
CA ASP A 61 -6.86 -24.22 -4.93
C ASP A 61 -5.74 -23.27 -5.42
N LEU A 62 -6.10 -22.14 -6.04
CA LEU A 62 -5.15 -21.11 -6.50
C LEU A 62 -4.87 -20.02 -5.46
N ALA A 63 -5.42 -20.12 -4.24
CA ALA A 63 -5.22 -19.11 -3.19
C ALA A 63 -3.73 -18.92 -2.85
N SER A 64 -2.96 -20.01 -2.74
CA SER A 64 -1.51 -19.95 -2.46
C SER A 64 -0.73 -19.25 -3.57
N SER A 65 -1.14 -19.43 -4.84
CA SER A 65 -0.54 -18.75 -5.98
C SER A 65 -0.82 -17.25 -5.94
N LEU A 66 -2.04 -16.83 -5.59
CA LEU A 66 -2.38 -15.42 -5.44
C LEU A 66 -1.59 -14.76 -4.28
N VAL A 67 -1.43 -15.45 -3.15
CA VAL A 67 -0.64 -14.98 -2.02
C VAL A 67 0.83 -14.77 -2.42
N SER A 68 1.42 -15.78 -3.07
CA SER A 68 2.81 -15.72 -3.56
C SER A 68 3.01 -14.60 -4.58
N HIS A 69 2.06 -14.45 -5.50
CA HIS A 69 2.05 -13.38 -6.48
C HIS A 69 2.01 -12.00 -5.80
N ASN A 70 1.09 -11.79 -4.86
CA ASN A 70 0.94 -10.51 -4.16
C ASN A 70 2.17 -10.17 -3.32
N ALA A 71 2.77 -11.16 -2.64
CA ALA A 71 4.01 -10.95 -1.89
C ALA A 71 5.14 -10.45 -2.81
N ARG A 72 5.35 -11.10 -3.95
CA ARG A 72 6.36 -10.67 -4.92
C ARG A 72 6.05 -9.30 -5.53
N PHE A 73 4.78 -9.02 -5.80
CA PHE A 73 4.33 -7.73 -6.30
C PHE A 73 4.69 -6.59 -5.35
N TYR A 74 4.40 -6.74 -4.05
CA TYR A 74 4.74 -5.72 -3.05
C TYR A 74 6.24 -5.62 -2.78
N THR A 75 6.98 -6.74 -2.79
CA THR A 75 8.45 -6.71 -2.69
C THR A 75 9.07 -5.91 -3.85
N ASN A 76 8.61 -6.14 -5.08
CA ASN A 76 9.12 -5.41 -6.24
C ASN A 76 8.78 -3.92 -6.19
N ALA A 77 7.56 -3.58 -5.77
CA ALA A 77 7.16 -2.19 -5.59
C ALA A 77 7.99 -1.49 -4.51
N ALA A 78 8.26 -2.16 -3.38
CA ALA A 78 9.07 -1.62 -2.29
C ALA A 78 10.52 -1.40 -2.74
N ASN A 79 11.11 -2.35 -3.46
CA ASN A 79 12.45 -2.22 -4.03
C ASN A 79 12.53 -1.04 -5.02
N TYR A 80 11.53 -0.89 -5.90
CA TYR A 80 11.48 0.25 -6.81
C TYR A 80 11.34 1.57 -6.05
N ALA A 81 10.47 1.65 -5.04
CA ALA A 81 10.28 2.85 -4.23
C ALA A 81 11.58 3.25 -3.50
N GLN A 82 12.26 2.31 -2.85
CA GLN A 82 13.52 2.56 -2.15
C GLN A 82 14.61 3.13 -3.07
N GLN A 83 14.64 2.69 -4.33
CA GLN A 83 15.67 3.10 -5.29
C GLN A 83 15.29 4.36 -6.09
N CYS A 84 14.02 4.51 -6.44
CA CYS A 84 13.58 5.46 -7.46
C CYS A 84 12.73 6.62 -6.91
N TYR A 85 12.16 6.51 -5.70
CA TYR A 85 11.40 7.58 -5.06
C TYR A 85 12.24 8.43 -4.09
N THR A 86 13.52 8.09 -3.88
CA THR A 86 14.46 8.87 -3.07
C THR A 86 15.05 10.03 -3.88
N SER A 87 15.27 11.16 -3.20
CA SER A 87 15.78 12.42 -3.79
C SER A 87 17.28 12.41 -4.09
N ASP A 88 18.06 11.53 -3.44
CA ASP A 88 19.49 11.41 -3.66
C ASP A 88 19.80 10.43 -4.81
N ILE A 89 20.06 11.00 -5.98
CA ILE A 89 20.33 10.30 -7.25
C ILE A 89 21.70 9.62 -7.24
N THR A 90 22.60 10.00 -6.34
CA THR A 90 24.02 9.61 -6.35
C THR A 90 24.27 8.16 -5.94
N THR A 91 23.30 7.48 -5.32
CA THR A 91 23.45 6.09 -4.82
C THR A 91 22.63 5.05 -5.61
N GLY A 92 21.79 5.47 -6.56
CA GLY A 92 20.98 4.58 -7.38
C GLY A 92 21.83 3.88 -8.44
N THR A 93 22.15 2.60 -8.23
CA THR A 93 22.89 1.75 -9.18
C THR A 93 22.04 1.23 -10.34
N LEU A 94 20.74 1.51 -10.35
CA LEU A 94 19.75 0.95 -11.28
C LEU A 94 19.03 2.04 -12.08
N ASP A 95 18.68 1.69 -13.32
CA ASP A 95 17.96 2.57 -14.24
C ASP A 95 16.46 2.59 -13.92
N CYS A 96 15.95 3.72 -13.42
CA CYS A 96 14.55 3.90 -12.99
C CYS A 96 13.57 4.14 -14.17
N THR A 97 13.83 3.52 -15.33
CA THR A 97 13.12 3.74 -16.61
C THR A 97 11.98 2.75 -16.87
N THR A 98 11.60 1.95 -15.87
CA THR A 98 10.54 0.94 -16.02
C THR A 98 9.15 1.54 -16.28
N TYR A 99 8.88 2.75 -15.78
CA TYR A 99 7.57 3.41 -15.84
C TYR A 99 7.64 4.75 -16.59
N VAL A 100 6.48 5.26 -17.04
CA VAL A 100 6.37 6.52 -17.78
C VAL A 100 7.00 7.70 -17.03
N LYS A 101 6.82 7.73 -15.71
CA LYS A 101 7.51 8.64 -14.80
C LYS A 101 8.35 7.82 -13.84
N ARG A 102 9.55 8.31 -13.50
CA ARG A 102 10.39 7.70 -12.45
C ARG A 102 9.66 7.58 -11.12
N SER A 103 8.88 8.60 -10.75
CA SER A 103 8.04 8.61 -9.57
C SER A 103 6.76 9.37 -9.85
N LEU A 104 5.67 8.97 -9.20
CA LEU A 104 4.44 9.76 -9.20
C LEU A 104 4.62 11.01 -8.32
N PRO A 105 3.98 12.14 -8.66
CA PRO A 105 3.99 13.31 -7.79
C PRO A 105 3.26 12.99 -6.47
N TRP A 106 3.72 13.60 -5.38
CA TRP A 106 3.03 13.59 -4.09
C TRP A 106 3.59 14.68 -3.18
N ALA A 107 2.85 14.99 -2.12
CA ALA A 107 3.23 15.91 -1.06
C ALA A 107 3.00 15.29 0.32
N ALA A 108 3.75 15.77 1.31
CA ALA A 108 3.60 15.42 2.72
C ALA A 108 3.42 16.67 3.57
N ASP A 109 2.57 16.55 4.58
CA ASP A 109 2.48 17.45 5.72
C ASP A 109 2.62 16.63 7.01
N GLY A 110 3.78 16.75 7.67
CA GLY A 110 4.09 16.10 8.95
C GLY A 110 3.57 16.84 10.19
N HIS A 111 2.85 17.96 9.99
CA HIS A 111 2.26 18.78 11.04
C HIS A 111 0.73 18.82 10.94
N ALA A 112 0.14 17.80 10.34
CA ALA A 112 -1.29 17.73 10.11
C ALA A 112 -2.08 17.58 11.42
N PRO A 113 -3.34 18.08 11.47
CA PRO A 113 -4.21 17.89 12.61
C PRO A 113 -4.61 16.43 12.80
N CYS A 114 -5.14 16.05 13.97
CA CYS A 114 -5.63 14.68 14.16
C CYS A 114 -6.76 14.34 13.17
N PRO A 115 -6.69 13.23 12.39
CA PRO A 115 -7.77 12.83 11.47
C PRO A 115 -9.02 12.29 12.18
N PHE A 116 -8.93 12.07 13.49
CA PHE A 116 -9.96 11.45 14.32
C PHE A 116 -10.53 12.45 15.34
N LYS A 117 -11.61 12.07 16.01
CA LYS A 117 -12.27 12.91 17.02
C LYS A 117 -11.98 12.40 18.43
N GLY A 118 -12.42 13.16 19.44
CA GLY A 118 -12.41 12.70 20.83
C GLY A 118 -11.02 12.63 21.49
N GLY A 119 -10.00 13.31 20.94
CA GLY A 119 -8.66 13.35 21.54
C GLY A 119 -7.93 12.01 21.54
N ILE A 120 -8.29 11.11 20.62
CA ILE A 120 -7.71 9.76 20.54
C ILE A 120 -6.30 9.73 19.93
N CYS A 121 -5.92 10.74 19.16
CA CYS A 121 -4.55 10.90 18.68
C CYS A 121 -3.61 11.32 19.83
N ARG A 122 -2.36 10.86 19.79
CA ARG A 122 -1.31 11.31 20.74
C ARG A 122 -0.94 12.77 20.55
N SER A 123 -1.06 13.28 19.32
CA SER A 123 -0.80 14.67 18.97
C SER A 123 -1.96 15.25 18.18
N ASN A 124 -2.25 16.53 18.43
CA ASN A 124 -3.23 17.28 17.65
C ASN A 124 -2.60 18.02 16.46
N THR A 125 -1.26 18.04 16.34
CA THR A 125 -0.54 18.91 15.36
C THR A 125 0.71 18.26 14.76
N SER A 126 0.98 17.00 15.07
CA SER A 126 2.15 16.26 14.55
C SER A 126 1.66 14.91 14.05
N ASN A 127 0.77 14.98 13.06
CA ASN A 127 0.24 13.83 12.33
C ASN A 127 0.67 13.96 10.86
N LEU A 128 0.47 12.89 10.08
CA LEU A 128 1.03 12.79 8.73
C LEU A 128 -0.10 12.74 7.71
N LEU A 129 -0.16 13.76 6.87
CA LEU A 129 -1.02 13.81 5.69
C LEU A 129 -0.15 13.60 4.43
N LEU A 130 -0.50 12.61 3.62
CA LEU A 130 0.16 12.26 2.37
C LEU A 130 -0.86 12.37 1.25
N ASP A 131 -0.49 13.05 0.17
CA ASP A 131 -1.40 13.38 -0.92
C ASP A 131 -0.70 13.17 -2.26
N SER A 132 -1.28 12.37 -3.15
CA SER A 132 -0.70 12.14 -4.47
C SER A 132 -0.87 13.33 -5.41
N GLY A 133 -1.74 14.29 -5.08
CA GLY A 133 -2.33 15.16 -6.08
C GLY A 133 -3.07 14.36 -7.15
N LEU A 134 -3.30 14.96 -8.32
CA LEU A 134 -3.97 14.28 -9.44
C LEU A 134 -2.97 13.43 -10.23
N ILE A 135 -3.16 12.11 -10.17
CA ILE A 135 -2.48 11.12 -11.01
C ILE A 135 -3.26 11.00 -12.32
N ASP A 136 -2.68 11.44 -13.44
CA ASP A 136 -3.29 11.33 -14.76
C ASP A 136 -3.02 9.96 -15.42
N SER A 137 -4.09 9.34 -15.93
CA SER A 137 -4.03 8.02 -16.58
C SER A 137 -3.03 7.96 -17.73
N HIS A 138 -2.88 9.04 -18.48
CA HIS A 138 -2.01 9.09 -19.64
C HIS A 138 -0.60 9.53 -19.25
N GLU A 139 -0.49 10.73 -18.65
CA GLU A 139 0.81 11.37 -18.39
C GLU A 139 1.64 10.61 -17.35
N HIS A 140 1.00 9.94 -16.40
CA HIS A 140 1.69 9.27 -15.31
C HIS A 140 1.69 7.74 -15.42
N LEU A 141 0.66 7.16 -16.04
CA LEU A 141 0.44 5.71 -16.06
C LEU A 141 0.50 5.07 -17.46
N GLY A 142 0.63 5.86 -18.53
CA GLY A 142 0.85 5.34 -19.89
C GLY A 142 -0.40 4.80 -20.59
N LEU A 143 -1.60 5.06 -20.06
CA LEU A 143 -2.85 4.74 -20.73
C LEU A 143 -3.06 5.69 -21.92
N ASN A 144 -2.89 5.19 -23.13
CA ASN A 144 -2.99 6.01 -24.32
C ASN A 144 -4.45 6.41 -24.61
N ALA A 145 -4.82 7.64 -24.28
CA ALA A 145 -6.16 8.15 -24.46
C ALA A 145 -6.14 9.64 -24.87
N PRO A 146 -7.07 10.06 -25.74
CA PRO A 146 -7.26 11.49 -26.01
C PRO A 146 -7.70 12.23 -24.74
N PRO A 147 -7.47 13.55 -24.62
CA PRO A 147 -7.76 14.32 -23.41
C PRO A 147 -9.16 14.10 -22.80
N ALA A 148 -10.20 14.06 -23.64
CA ALA A 148 -11.59 13.86 -23.20
C ALA A 148 -11.88 12.48 -22.57
N ASP A 149 -10.99 11.51 -22.79
CA ASP A 149 -11.09 10.14 -22.29
C ASP A 149 -10.10 9.83 -21.17
N ARG A 150 -9.28 10.80 -20.77
CA ARG A 150 -8.34 10.65 -19.66
C ARG A 150 -9.07 10.68 -18.33
N ILE A 151 -8.60 9.84 -17.41
CA ILE A 151 -9.10 9.74 -16.04
C ILE A 151 -7.97 10.22 -15.13
N GLN A 152 -8.32 11.03 -14.16
CA GLN A 152 -7.40 11.42 -13.10
C GLN A 152 -7.89 10.86 -11.78
N ALA A 153 -6.97 10.49 -10.91
CA ALA A 153 -7.30 10.08 -9.56
C ALA A 153 -6.36 10.68 -8.54
N ARG A 154 -6.89 10.95 -7.35
CA ARG A 154 -6.13 11.40 -6.19
C ARG A 154 -6.35 10.43 -5.05
N VAL A 155 -5.27 10.11 -4.36
CA VAL A 155 -5.27 9.28 -3.16
C VAL A 155 -4.71 10.13 -2.03
N VAL A 156 -5.37 10.09 -0.88
CA VAL A 156 -4.97 10.84 0.31
C VAL A 156 -4.95 9.90 1.51
N SER A 157 -3.82 9.82 2.20
CA SER A 157 -3.65 9.09 3.45
C SER A 157 -3.40 10.06 4.59
N HIS A 158 -4.15 9.93 5.68
CA HIS A 158 -3.96 10.75 6.88
C HIS A 158 -3.83 9.86 8.12
N CYS A 159 -2.64 9.83 8.72
CA CYS A 159 -2.25 8.89 9.78
C CYS A 159 -1.86 9.60 11.08
N ALA A 160 -2.20 8.98 12.21
CA ALA A 160 -1.91 9.48 13.55
C ALA A 160 -1.67 8.33 14.56
N PRO A 161 -0.57 8.35 15.32
CA PRO A 161 -0.38 7.49 16.48
C PRO A 161 -1.47 7.71 17.55
N LEU A 162 -1.99 6.64 18.15
CA LEU A 162 -3.18 6.67 19.01
C LEU A 162 -2.86 6.45 20.49
N VAL A 163 -3.58 7.11 21.39
CA VAL A 163 -3.41 6.94 22.84
C VAL A 163 -3.89 5.57 23.28
N THR A 164 -3.10 4.87 24.09
CA THR A 164 -3.40 3.49 24.54
C THR A 164 -4.14 3.44 25.88
N ALA A 165 -4.06 4.51 26.68
CA ALA A 165 -4.73 4.63 27.96
C ALA A 165 -6.25 4.65 27.76
N GLY A 166 -6.98 3.84 28.54
CA GLY A 166 -8.43 3.67 28.38
C GLY A 166 -8.84 2.69 27.27
N TYR A 167 -7.96 2.40 26.31
CA TYR A 167 -8.24 1.53 25.16
C TYR A 167 -7.52 0.18 25.20
N SER A 168 -6.89 -0.18 26.33
CA SER A 168 -6.24 -1.47 26.49
C SER A 168 -6.36 -2.03 27.91
N ARG A 169 -6.24 -3.36 28.03
CA ARG A 169 -6.26 -4.06 29.32
C ARG A 169 -5.38 -5.30 29.30
N ASN A 170 -4.55 -5.46 30.33
CA ASN A 170 -3.81 -6.69 30.57
C ASN A 170 -4.75 -7.77 31.12
N ILE A 171 -4.59 -8.97 30.59
CA ILE A 171 -5.39 -10.15 30.94
C ILE A 171 -4.50 -11.38 31.02
N SER A 172 -4.85 -12.31 31.90
CA SER A 172 -4.19 -13.61 32.00
C SER A 172 -5.20 -14.68 31.62
N VAL A 173 -4.83 -15.53 30.65
CA VAL A 173 -5.65 -16.66 30.21
C VAL A 173 -4.80 -17.91 30.38
N ARG A 174 -5.20 -18.78 31.32
CA ARG A 174 -4.40 -19.93 31.75
C ARG A 174 -3.00 -19.48 32.20
N ASN A 175 -1.94 -19.92 31.51
CA ASN A 175 -0.54 -19.62 31.83
C ASN A 175 0.07 -18.52 30.93
N TYR A 176 -0.74 -17.84 30.12
CA TYR A 176 -0.28 -16.80 29.19
C TYR A 176 -0.83 -15.42 29.58
N ASN A 177 0.04 -14.42 29.51
CA ASN A 177 -0.31 -13.02 29.75
C ASN A 177 -0.43 -12.29 28.42
N TYR A 178 -1.55 -11.61 28.23
CA TYR A 178 -1.88 -10.87 27.03
C TYR A 178 -2.26 -9.42 27.35
N THR A 179 -2.22 -8.59 26.33
CA THR A 179 -2.81 -7.25 26.34
C THR A 179 -3.90 -7.21 25.26
N ARG A 180 -5.13 -6.88 25.65
CA ARG A 180 -6.27 -6.67 24.74
C ARG A 180 -6.43 -5.19 24.43
N TYR A 181 -6.80 -4.88 23.19
CA TYR A 181 -7.04 -3.52 22.70
C TYR A 181 -8.49 -3.33 22.25
N TYR A 182 -9.08 -2.18 22.54
CA TYR A 182 -10.53 -1.90 22.42
C TYR A 182 -10.79 -0.65 21.57
N TYR A 183 -10.25 -0.61 20.34
CA TYR A 183 -10.51 0.43 19.34
C TYR A 183 -11.72 0.14 18.44
N GLY A 184 -12.45 -0.93 18.76
CA GLY A 184 -13.57 -1.41 17.98
C GLY A 184 -13.78 -2.91 18.16
N ARG A 185 -14.92 -3.41 17.73
CA ARG A 185 -15.26 -4.84 17.81
C ARG A 185 -14.70 -5.55 16.59
N TYR A 186 -13.91 -6.61 16.78
CA TYR A 186 -13.46 -7.43 15.66
C TYR A 186 -14.65 -8.20 15.08
N LEU A 187 -14.85 -8.05 13.78
CA LEU A 187 -15.96 -8.62 13.02
C LEU A 187 -15.51 -9.97 12.45
N GLN A 188 -15.80 -11.06 13.19
CA GLN A 188 -15.76 -12.41 12.62
C GLN A 188 -17.18 -12.85 12.26
N PRO A 189 -17.38 -13.52 11.11
CA PRO A 189 -18.70 -14.00 10.68
C PRO A 189 -19.44 -14.80 11.77
N ASP A 190 -18.71 -15.64 12.52
CA ASP A 190 -19.33 -16.57 13.47
C ASP A 190 -19.21 -16.17 14.95
N ARG A 191 -18.25 -15.30 15.30
CA ARG A 191 -17.93 -14.95 16.70
C ARG A 191 -17.36 -13.53 16.83
N PRO A 192 -18.21 -12.49 16.81
CA PRO A 192 -17.72 -11.12 16.99
C PRO A 192 -17.05 -10.98 18.36
N LEU A 193 -15.84 -10.41 18.37
CA LEU A 193 -15.10 -10.18 19.60
C LEU A 193 -15.37 -8.76 20.10
N ALA A 194 -15.51 -8.60 21.42
CA ALA A 194 -15.74 -7.31 22.06
C ALA A 194 -14.49 -6.40 22.07
N TYR A 195 -13.38 -6.87 21.53
CA TYR A 195 -12.10 -6.18 21.45
C TYR A 195 -11.58 -6.23 20.01
N THR A 196 -10.67 -5.32 19.66
CA THR A 196 -10.12 -5.20 18.31
C THR A 196 -9.09 -6.29 18.06
N GLN A 197 -8.15 -6.43 18.99
CA GLN A 197 -7.13 -7.47 18.91
C GLN A 197 -6.50 -7.78 20.27
N GLN A 198 -5.89 -8.96 20.37
CA GLN A 198 -5.13 -9.42 21.54
C GLN A 198 -3.71 -9.82 21.14
N PHE A 199 -2.71 -9.33 21.88
CA PHE A 199 -1.31 -9.67 21.67
C PHE A 199 -0.66 -10.18 22.97
N ASN A 200 0.48 -10.85 22.88
CA ASN A 200 1.28 -11.20 24.06
C ASN A 200 1.59 -9.93 24.87
N SER A 201 1.52 -10.02 26.19
CA SER A 201 1.83 -8.88 27.05
C SER A 201 3.26 -8.38 26.81
N GLN A 202 3.52 -7.10 27.04
CA GLN A 202 4.84 -6.51 26.81
C GLN A 202 5.94 -7.31 27.52
N PRO A 203 5.86 -7.65 28.83
CA PRO A 203 6.89 -8.49 29.45
C PRO A 203 7.07 -9.85 28.78
N SER A 204 5.98 -10.50 28.34
CA SER A 204 6.03 -11.80 27.66
C SER A 204 6.80 -11.76 26.34
N GLN A 205 6.77 -10.63 25.62
CA GLN A 205 7.50 -10.46 24.36
C GLN A 205 9.03 -10.37 24.55
N TYR A 206 9.49 -10.03 25.76
CA TYR A 206 10.91 -9.85 26.09
C TYR A 206 11.49 -10.96 26.98
N ARG A 207 10.68 -11.96 27.40
CA ARG A 207 11.11 -13.07 28.29
C ARG A 207 12.24 -13.96 27.72
N VAL A 208 12.45 -13.99 26.41
CA VAL A 208 13.41 -14.90 25.75
C VAL A 208 14.87 -14.53 26.06
N PHE A 209 15.14 -13.33 26.60
CA PHE A 209 16.50 -12.92 26.93
C PHE A 209 17.06 -13.57 28.21
N ASP A 210 16.28 -14.33 28.99
CA ASP A 210 16.77 -14.96 30.23
C ASP A 210 17.55 -16.27 30.03
N SER A 211 17.60 -16.83 28.81
CA SER A 211 18.41 -18.02 28.50
C SER A 211 19.41 -17.72 27.37
N PHE A 212 20.69 -18.02 27.62
CA PHE A 212 21.83 -17.79 26.70
C PHE A 212 21.76 -18.59 25.37
N VAL A 213 20.62 -19.25 25.07
CA VAL A 213 20.45 -20.23 23.99
C VAL A 213 19.14 -20.01 23.18
N GLY A 214 18.34 -18.99 23.48
CA GLY A 214 17.09 -18.75 22.75
C GLY A 214 17.31 -18.01 21.43
N ASN A 215 17.12 -18.68 20.29
CA ASN A 215 16.99 -18.04 18.98
C ASN A 215 15.94 -16.91 19.04
N LEU A 216 16.39 -15.71 18.69
CA LEU A 216 15.74 -14.44 18.88
C LEU A 216 14.67 -14.19 17.81
N ASN A 217 13.39 -14.28 18.17
CA ASN A 217 12.37 -13.49 17.48
C ASN A 217 12.61 -12.03 17.87
N SER A 218 13.54 -11.35 17.22
CA SER A 218 13.86 -9.95 17.48
C SER A 218 13.70 -9.13 16.21
N ALA A 219 12.46 -9.05 15.77
CA ALA A 219 12.04 -8.22 14.66
C ALA A 219 10.67 -7.64 14.98
N PHE A 220 10.46 -6.39 14.55
CA PHE A 220 9.15 -5.76 14.64
C PHE A 220 8.11 -6.61 13.92
N THR A 221 6.93 -6.72 14.54
CA THR A 221 5.78 -7.37 13.93
C THR A 221 4.68 -6.33 13.76
N LEU A 222 3.99 -6.40 12.63
CA LEU A 222 2.90 -5.48 12.32
C LEU A 222 1.61 -6.27 12.18
N TRP A 223 0.54 -5.72 12.73
CA TRP A 223 -0.81 -6.22 12.49
C TRP A 223 -1.70 -5.05 12.11
N SER A 224 -2.61 -5.28 11.16
CA SER A 224 -3.56 -4.25 10.74
C SER A 224 -4.95 -4.83 10.57
N ALA A 225 -5.95 -3.96 10.72
CA ALA A 225 -7.34 -4.24 10.40
C ALA A 225 -7.96 -3.04 9.69
N GLN A 226 -8.85 -3.33 8.74
CA GLN A 226 -9.54 -2.35 7.91
C GLN A 226 -11.01 -2.24 8.32
N ALA A 227 -11.56 -1.03 8.32
CA ALA A 227 -13.00 -0.77 8.32
C ALA A 227 -13.36 0.05 7.08
N ALA A 228 -14.24 -0.49 6.25
CA ALA A 228 -14.67 0.12 5.01
C ALA A 228 -15.93 0.96 5.24
N ALA A 229 -15.89 2.23 4.81
CA ALA A 229 -17.09 3.02 4.64
C ALA A 229 -17.88 2.50 3.42
N PHE A 230 -19.16 2.24 3.64
CA PHE A 230 -20.09 1.78 2.63
C PHE A 230 -21.44 2.48 2.83
N ASN A 231 -21.81 3.32 1.86
CA ASN A 231 -23.06 4.07 1.85
C ASN A 231 -23.27 4.87 3.15
N ILE A 232 -22.24 5.62 3.59
CA ILE A 232 -22.29 6.46 4.80
C ILE A 232 -22.49 5.62 6.08
N SER A 233 -22.05 4.36 6.06
CA SER A 233 -22.08 3.44 7.20
C SER A 233 -20.84 2.54 7.19
N ILE A 234 -20.60 1.77 8.25
CA ILE A 234 -19.53 0.75 8.21
C ILE A 234 -20.08 -0.49 7.51
N GLY A 235 -19.45 -0.86 6.40
CA GLY A 235 -19.77 -2.08 5.66
C GLY A 235 -19.29 -3.30 6.45
N ILE A 236 -20.18 -3.90 7.25
CA ILE A 236 -19.84 -5.02 8.16
C ILE A 236 -19.20 -6.20 7.40
N ASN A 237 -19.68 -6.50 6.19
CA ASN A 237 -19.17 -7.61 5.38
C ASN A 237 -17.85 -7.28 4.66
N GLN A 238 -17.44 -6.01 4.65
CA GLN A 238 -16.24 -5.50 4.00
C GLN A 238 -15.18 -5.02 5.00
N SER A 239 -15.43 -5.19 6.30
CA SER A 239 -14.62 -4.67 7.39
C SER A 239 -14.15 -5.79 8.32
N ASP A 240 -12.90 -5.71 8.75
CA ASP A 240 -12.32 -6.58 9.78
C ASP A 240 -12.82 -6.19 11.19
N PHE A 241 -13.21 -4.93 11.39
CA PHE A 241 -13.66 -4.42 12.68
C PHE A 241 -14.69 -3.29 12.55
N ASP A 242 -15.52 -3.10 13.58
CA ASP A 242 -16.40 -1.94 13.76
C ASP A 242 -15.72 -0.93 14.70
N PRO A 243 -15.23 0.23 14.18
CA PRO A 243 -14.50 1.22 14.97
C PRO A 243 -15.35 1.85 16.08
N ILE A 244 -14.69 2.20 17.20
CA ILE A 244 -15.30 3.07 18.21
C ILE A 244 -15.64 4.47 17.64
N PRO A 245 -16.57 5.21 18.27
CA PRO A 245 -17.02 6.52 17.76
C PRO A 245 -15.88 7.51 17.49
N GLU A 246 -14.81 7.49 18.26
CA GLU A 246 -13.65 8.37 18.15
C GLU A 246 -12.87 8.14 16.85
N LEU A 247 -12.78 6.88 16.40
CA LEU A 247 -12.12 6.49 15.14
C LEU A 247 -13.06 6.49 13.93
N ARG A 248 -14.36 6.69 14.14
CA ARG A 248 -15.35 6.55 13.08
C ARG A 248 -15.37 7.77 12.17
N VAL A 249 -15.03 7.53 10.91
CA VAL A 249 -14.97 8.47 9.79
C VAL A 249 -15.71 7.79 8.64
N LEU A 250 -16.82 8.39 8.20
CA LEU A 250 -17.77 7.74 7.28
C LEU A 250 -17.54 8.08 5.81
N ASP A 251 -16.55 8.91 5.52
CA ASP A 251 -16.14 9.33 4.18
C ASP A 251 -14.72 8.84 3.85
N ALA A 252 -14.23 7.79 4.52
CA ALA A 252 -12.90 7.23 4.31
C ALA A 252 -12.84 5.75 4.68
N GLU A 253 -11.88 5.02 4.11
CA GLU A 253 -11.47 3.73 4.65
C GLU A 253 -10.59 3.95 5.88
N ILE A 254 -10.84 3.21 6.95
CA ILE A 254 -10.11 3.33 8.21
C ILE A 254 -9.20 2.12 8.37
N PHE A 255 -7.95 2.36 8.75
CA PHE A 255 -7.00 1.34 9.12
C PHE A 255 -6.57 1.56 10.57
N ILE A 256 -6.55 0.50 11.36
CA ILE A 256 -5.80 0.47 12.61
C ILE A 256 -4.59 -0.43 12.43
N ILE A 257 -3.42 0.06 12.82
CA ILE A 257 -2.13 -0.61 12.65
C ILE A 257 -1.43 -0.67 14.00
N PHE A 258 -0.95 -1.86 14.35
CA PHE A 258 -0.24 -2.12 15.60
C PHE A 258 1.21 -2.49 15.33
N LEU A 259 2.13 -1.80 15.99
CA LEU A 259 3.56 -2.11 16.02
C LEU A 259 3.91 -2.86 17.30
N LEU A 260 4.39 -4.09 17.15
CA LEU A 260 4.88 -4.90 18.25
C LEU A 260 6.41 -4.88 18.26
N GLY A 261 6.98 -4.56 19.42
CA GLY A 261 8.43 -4.58 19.62
C GLY A 261 9.01 -5.97 19.49
N ASN A 262 8.28 -7.00 19.94
CA ASN A 262 8.62 -8.43 19.78
C ASN A 262 10.12 -8.70 19.96
N GLY A 263 10.64 -8.36 21.15
CA GLY A 263 12.05 -8.59 21.51
C GLY A 263 13.06 -7.57 20.95
N VAL A 264 12.64 -6.56 20.18
CA VAL A 264 13.54 -5.49 19.69
C VAL A 264 13.79 -4.47 20.79
N VAL A 265 15.07 -4.12 20.98
CA VAL A 265 15.55 -3.11 21.93
C VAL A 265 16.33 -2.00 21.23
N VAL A 266 16.41 -0.83 21.86
CA VAL A 266 17.14 0.35 21.35
C VAL A 266 18.18 0.80 22.37
N GLY A 267 19.31 1.33 21.87
CA GLY A 267 20.40 1.79 22.75
C GLY A 267 20.14 3.11 23.48
N LYS A 268 19.19 3.91 23.00
CA LYS A 268 18.80 5.21 23.58
C LYS A 268 17.28 5.31 23.64
N PRO A 269 16.71 5.95 24.67
CA PRO A 269 15.28 6.12 24.75
C PRO A 269 14.80 6.99 23.58
N SER A 270 13.62 6.70 23.04
CA SER A 270 13.02 7.48 21.96
C SER A 270 11.62 7.95 22.32
N SER A 271 11.40 9.24 22.10
CA SER A 271 10.13 9.97 22.22
C SER A 271 9.25 9.82 20.97
N ASP A 272 9.69 9.08 19.95
CA ASP A 272 8.90 8.84 18.74
C ASP A 272 7.46 8.43 19.12
N PRO A 273 6.44 9.16 18.62
CA PRO A 273 5.06 8.97 19.05
C PRO A 273 4.48 7.58 18.77
N TRP A 274 5.07 6.74 17.92
CA TRP A 274 4.60 5.38 17.66
C TRP A 274 5.50 4.33 18.31
N TYR A 275 6.83 4.46 18.23
CA TYR A 275 7.75 3.48 18.82
C TYR A 275 7.80 3.55 20.34
N ARG A 276 7.78 4.77 20.93
CA ARG A 276 7.79 5.00 22.39
C ARG A 276 8.72 4.07 23.16
N ALA A 277 9.96 3.98 22.69
CA ALA A 277 10.94 3.06 23.26
C ALA A 277 11.61 3.70 24.48
N THR A 278 10.86 3.87 25.58
CA THR A 278 11.31 4.58 26.79
C THR A 278 11.45 3.69 28.02
N ASP A 279 10.91 2.47 27.99
CA ASP A 279 10.94 1.57 29.14
C ASP A 279 12.29 0.87 29.23
N PRO A 280 13.02 0.93 30.36
CA PRO A 280 14.29 0.23 30.50
C PRO A 280 14.06 -1.30 30.56
N GLU A 281 14.82 -2.06 29.76
CA GLU A 281 14.75 -3.53 29.74
C GLU A 281 15.92 -4.17 30.49
N ARG A 282 17.13 -4.14 29.89
CA ARG A 282 18.32 -4.80 30.43
C ARG A 282 19.56 -3.92 30.31
N ARG A 283 20.50 -4.11 31.24
CA ARG A 283 21.85 -3.56 31.16
C ARG A 283 22.74 -4.54 30.39
N TYR A 284 23.10 -4.21 29.16
CA TYR A 284 24.12 -4.94 28.42
C TYR A 284 25.48 -4.61 29.02
N GLY A 285 26.23 -5.65 29.42
CA GLY A 285 27.64 -5.51 29.74
C GLY A 285 28.43 -5.62 28.45
N ASP A 286 29.14 -4.57 28.07
CA ASP A 286 30.20 -4.70 27.08
C ASP A 286 31.30 -5.58 27.68
N TYR A 287 31.55 -6.74 27.06
CA TYR A 287 32.56 -7.69 27.52
C TYR A 287 33.98 -7.10 27.55
N LEU A 288 34.26 -6.12 26.68
CA LEU A 288 35.56 -5.47 26.56
C LEU A 288 35.70 -4.32 27.56
N THR A 289 34.67 -3.50 27.73
CA THR A 289 34.76 -2.29 28.59
C THR A 289 34.21 -2.48 30.00
N ARG A 290 33.54 -3.60 30.30
CA ARG A 290 32.76 -3.85 31.53
C ARG A 290 31.72 -2.76 31.85
N GLN A 291 31.43 -1.87 30.90
CA GLN A 291 30.39 -0.86 31.06
C GLN A 291 29.02 -1.48 30.87
N ARG A 292 28.09 -1.07 31.74
CA ARG A 292 26.69 -1.48 31.69
C ARG A 292 25.88 -0.41 30.98
N THR A 293 25.48 -0.67 29.75
CA THR A 293 24.60 0.22 28.98
C THR A 293 23.16 -0.26 29.11
N THR A 294 22.25 0.63 29.48
CA THR A 294 20.82 0.31 29.54
C THR A 294 20.22 0.39 28.15
N ALA A 295 19.58 -0.70 27.71
CA ALA A 295 18.72 -0.68 26.53
C ALA A 295 17.27 -0.43 26.91
N TYR A 296 16.51 0.08 25.96
CA TYR A 296 15.12 0.44 26.12
C TYR A 296 14.25 -0.38 25.18
N ARG A 297 13.02 -0.62 25.60
CA ARG A 297 11.99 -1.31 24.84
C ARG A 297 10.77 -0.41 24.67
N MET A 298 9.87 -0.81 23.78
CA MET A 298 8.58 -0.16 23.59
C MET A 298 7.76 -0.20 24.89
N GLN A 299 7.08 0.90 25.18
CA GLN A 299 6.22 1.01 26.36
C GLN A 299 4.96 0.15 26.24
N GLU A 300 4.34 0.12 25.07
CA GLU A 300 3.17 -0.71 24.80
C GLU A 300 3.55 -2.12 24.34
N ALA A 301 2.68 -3.10 24.65
CA ALA A 301 2.77 -4.43 24.05
C ALA A 301 2.58 -4.38 22.53
N ALA A 302 1.74 -3.46 22.05
CA ALA A 302 1.50 -3.20 20.65
C ALA A 302 1.07 -1.73 20.53
N SER A 303 1.91 -0.89 19.93
CA SER A 303 1.65 0.53 19.81
C SER A 303 0.72 0.81 18.63
N PRO A 304 -0.45 1.45 18.84
CA PRO A 304 -1.44 1.65 17.80
C PRO A 304 -1.25 2.96 17.02
N MET A 305 -1.58 2.91 15.75
CA MET A 305 -1.71 4.04 14.84
C MET A 305 -3.00 3.86 14.02
N GLY A 306 -3.73 4.96 13.81
CA GLY A 306 -4.90 4.98 12.93
C GLY A 306 -4.55 5.73 11.64
N CYS A 307 -5.04 5.25 10.51
CA CYS A 307 -4.96 5.94 9.22
C CYS A 307 -6.34 6.00 8.57
N VAL A 308 -6.62 7.09 7.87
CA VAL A 308 -7.77 7.19 6.97
C VAL A 308 -7.29 7.35 5.53
N LEU A 309 -7.87 6.56 4.63
CA LEU A 309 -7.55 6.58 3.20
C LEU A 309 -8.77 7.07 2.42
N ARG A 310 -8.54 8.05 1.54
CA ARG A 310 -9.56 8.59 0.62
C ARG A 310 -9.08 8.55 -0.82
N HIS A 311 -10.02 8.41 -1.73
CA HIS A 311 -9.86 8.44 -3.17
C HIS A 311 -10.76 9.53 -3.75
N GLN A 312 -10.34 10.07 -4.89
CA GLN A 312 -11.13 10.98 -5.70
C GLN A 312 -10.86 10.64 -7.15
N PHE A 313 -11.90 10.61 -7.98
CA PHE A 313 -11.79 10.42 -9.42
C PHE A 313 -12.29 11.64 -10.15
N CYS A 314 -11.61 11.97 -11.24
CA CYS A 314 -11.93 13.10 -12.10
C CYS A 314 -11.90 12.69 -13.57
N LYS A 315 -12.66 13.42 -14.36
CA LYS A 315 -12.62 13.41 -15.82
C LYS A 315 -12.13 14.77 -16.29
N THR A 316 -11.05 14.78 -17.08
CA THR A 316 -10.24 15.98 -17.37
C THR A 316 -11.05 17.18 -17.86
N ASP A 317 -12.12 16.95 -18.62
CA ASP A 317 -12.95 18.02 -19.22
C ASP A 317 -14.28 18.27 -18.49
N VAL A 318 -14.55 17.56 -17.39
CA VAL A 318 -15.84 17.63 -16.68
C VAL A 318 -15.67 18.08 -15.23
N GLY A 319 -14.66 17.56 -14.53
CA GLY A 319 -14.41 17.85 -13.13
C GLY A 319 -14.20 16.61 -12.29
N CYS A 320 -14.28 16.77 -10.97
CA CYS A 320 -13.98 15.74 -9.99
C CYS A 320 -15.20 15.36 -9.15
N GLY A 321 -15.28 14.08 -8.79
CA GLY A 321 -16.16 13.60 -7.74
C GLY A 321 -15.66 14.05 -6.36
N PRO A 322 -16.39 13.71 -5.29
CA PRO A 322 -15.94 13.99 -3.93
C PRO A 322 -14.72 13.14 -3.57
N LEU A 323 -13.92 13.66 -2.64
CA LEU A 323 -12.88 12.89 -1.96
C LEU A 323 -13.55 12.05 -0.86
N ALA A 324 -13.56 10.72 -1.01
CA ALA A 324 -14.31 9.80 -0.15
C ALA A 324 -13.58 8.44 0.00
N GLY A 325 -14.14 7.50 0.76
CA GLY A 325 -13.62 6.12 0.80
C GLY A 325 -13.69 5.47 -0.58
N ALA A 326 -12.88 4.43 -0.82
CA ALA A 326 -12.70 3.83 -2.14
C ALA A 326 -14.02 3.54 -2.88
N TYR A 327 -14.96 2.87 -2.21
CA TYR A 327 -16.27 2.51 -2.81
C TYR A 327 -17.14 3.74 -3.11
N GLU A 328 -17.25 4.68 -2.17
CA GLU A 328 -18.07 5.89 -2.36
C GLU A 328 -17.47 6.82 -3.41
N ALA A 329 -16.15 7.00 -3.41
CA ALA A 329 -15.43 7.73 -4.44
C ALA A 329 -15.69 7.12 -5.82
N TYR A 330 -15.73 5.78 -5.91
CA TYR A 330 -16.08 5.08 -7.15
C TYR A 330 -17.51 5.37 -7.59
N VAL A 331 -18.48 5.11 -6.72
CA VAL A 331 -19.91 5.21 -7.07
C VAL A 331 -20.31 6.66 -7.39
N LEU A 332 -19.83 7.63 -6.61
CA LEU A 332 -20.22 9.03 -6.80
C LEU A 332 -19.59 9.66 -8.05
N ALA A 333 -18.40 9.20 -8.44
CA ALA A 333 -17.75 9.67 -9.66
C ALA A 333 -18.31 9.02 -10.94
N LEU A 334 -19.06 7.92 -10.86
CA LEU A 334 -19.68 7.28 -12.04
C LEU A 334 -20.49 8.26 -12.91
N SER A 335 -21.19 9.21 -12.27
CA SER A 335 -22.00 10.23 -12.95
C SER A 335 -21.20 11.09 -13.94
N LEU A 336 -19.88 11.24 -13.75
CA LEU A 336 -18.99 11.96 -14.65
C LEU A 336 -18.73 11.21 -15.97
N PHE A 337 -18.95 9.89 -15.97
CA PHE A 337 -18.65 8.99 -17.09
C PHE A 337 -19.91 8.48 -17.81
N PHE A 338 -21.10 8.74 -17.25
CA PHE A 338 -22.38 8.46 -17.88
C PHE A 338 -22.82 9.62 -18.81
N ASN A 339 -23.27 9.28 -20.02
CA ASN A 339 -23.91 10.25 -20.95
C ASN A 339 -25.44 10.25 -20.82
N SER A 340 -26.04 9.25 -20.17
CA SER A 340 -27.48 9.11 -19.91
C SER A 340 -27.69 8.39 -18.57
N THR A 341 -28.89 8.52 -17.97
CA THR A 341 -29.23 7.95 -16.66
C THR A 341 -28.93 6.44 -16.54
N PRO A 342 -28.76 5.89 -15.31
CA PRO A 342 -28.33 4.51 -15.04
C PRO A 342 -29.33 3.40 -15.47
N ASP A 343 -30.22 3.67 -16.41
CA ASP A 343 -31.36 2.82 -16.75
C ASP A 343 -30.95 1.76 -17.77
N GLY A 344 -30.21 0.74 -17.32
CA GLY A 344 -30.12 -0.58 -17.97
C GLY A 344 -29.54 -0.66 -19.40
N GLY A 345 -29.06 0.46 -19.97
CA GLY A 345 -28.42 0.49 -21.28
C GLY A 345 -27.02 -0.18 -21.27
N PRO A 346 -26.49 -0.56 -22.45
CA PRO A 346 -25.13 -1.10 -22.53
C PRO A 346 -24.11 -0.08 -22.01
N LEU A 347 -23.13 -0.56 -21.24
CA LEU A 347 -22.06 0.28 -20.67
C LEU A 347 -21.35 1.06 -21.79
N THR A 348 -21.27 2.39 -21.64
CA THR A 348 -20.53 3.21 -22.60
C THR A 348 -19.02 2.92 -22.49
N PRO A 349 -18.22 3.14 -23.55
CA PRO A 349 -16.77 2.98 -23.48
C PRO A 349 -16.13 3.80 -22.35
N SER A 350 -16.67 4.97 -22.03
CA SER A 350 -16.20 5.82 -20.92
C SER A 350 -16.39 5.15 -19.56
N VAL A 351 -17.56 4.56 -19.30
CA VAL A 351 -17.83 3.81 -18.06
C VAL A 351 -16.96 2.56 -17.97
N VAL A 352 -16.75 1.86 -19.09
CA VAL A 352 -15.88 0.67 -19.12
C VAL A 352 -14.42 1.04 -18.78
N ARG A 353 -13.89 2.11 -19.38
CA ARG A 353 -12.55 2.65 -19.06
C ARG A 353 -12.44 3.03 -17.59
N TYR A 354 -13.44 3.74 -17.08
CA TYR A 354 -13.50 4.16 -15.70
C TYR A 354 -13.50 2.99 -14.73
N ASN A 355 -14.32 1.96 -14.99
CA ASN A 355 -14.36 0.75 -14.19
C ASN A 355 -13.00 0.03 -14.20
N TRP A 356 -12.39 -0.15 -15.37
CA TRP A 356 -11.08 -0.80 -15.48
C TRP A 356 -10.00 -0.02 -14.71
N PHE A 357 -9.95 1.31 -14.91
CA PHE A 357 -8.99 2.19 -14.25
C PHE A 357 -9.15 2.15 -12.72
N SER A 358 -10.38 2.25 -12.22
CA SER A 358 -10.66 2.25 -10.79
C SER A 358 -10.28 0.92 -10.14
N ASN A 359 -10.57 -0.21 -10.80
CA ASN A 359 -10.15 -1.54 -10.31
C ASN A 359 -8.64 -1.67 -10.25
N ALA A 360 -7.92 -1.22 -11.29
CA ALA A 360 -6.46 -1.23 -11.31
C ALA A 360 -5.88 -0.33 -10.18
N LEU A 361 -6.48 0.84 -9.94
CA LEU A 361 -6.05 1.73 -8.87
C LEU A 361 -6.32 1.14 -7.48
N PHE A 362 -7.51 0.59 -7.21
CA PHE A 362 -7.86 0.05 -5.88
C PHE A 362 -7.00 -1.14 -5.48
N ARG A 363 -6.69 -2.04 -6.42
CA ARG A 363 -5.77 -3.15 -6.16
C ARG A 363 -4.41 -2.64 -5.70
N ALA A 364 -3.94 -1.55 -6.30
CA ALA A 364 -2.64 -0.96 -6.02
C ALA A 364 -2.64 0.09 -4.90
N THR A 365 -3.79 0.46 -4.32
CA THR A 365 -3.90 1.47 -3.24
C THR A 365 -4.41 0.91 -1.93
N ASN A 366 -4.92 -0.33 -1.90
CA ASN A 366 -5.22 -1.07 -0.67
C ASN A 366 -3.94 -1.63 0.01
N VAL A 367 -2.94 -0.78 0.13
CA VAL A 367 -1.55 -1.19 0.30
C VAL A 367 -1.15 -1.27 1.75
N PHE A 368 -1.78 -0.55 2.68
CA PHE A 368 -1.48 -0.75 4.11
C PHE A 368 -1.73 -2.21 4.51
N ALA A 369 -2.88 -2.79 4.17
CA ALA A 369 -3.14 -4.21 4.42
C ALA A 369 -2.21 -5.13 3.59
N GLY A 370 -1.94 -4.78 2.32
CA GLY A 370 -1.10 -5.55 1.41
C GLY A 370 0.39 -5.62 1.81
N ILE A 371 1.03 -4.46 1.98
CA ILE A 371 2.43 -4.34 2.44
C ILE A 371 2.57 -4.93 3.84
N ILE A 372 1.70 -4.58 4.78
CA ILE A 372 1.83 -5.09 6.16
C ILE A 372 1.66 -6.61 6.16
N GLY A 373 0.68 -7.14 5.43
CA GLY A 373 0.46 -8.58 5.30
C GLY A 373 1.63 -9.32 4.64
N ALA A 374 2.22 -8.75 3.59
CA ALA A 374 3.27 -9.40 2.81
C ALA A 374 4.69 -9.22 3.38
N LEU A 375 5.01 -8.03 3.87
CA LEU A 375 6.38 -7.61 4.21
C LEU A 375 6.61 -7.43 5.72
N GLN A 376 5.53 -7.31 6.52
CA GLN A 376 5.63 -7.21 7.99
C GLN A 376 6.64 -6.13 8.42
N GLY A 377 7.44 -6.37 9.46
CA GLY A 377 8.44 -5.41 9.96
C GLY A 377 9.55 -5.07 8.96
N VAL A 378 9.72 -5.81 7.85
CA VAL A 378 10.69 -5.48 6.79
C VAL A 378 10.22 -4.29 5.95
N SER A 379 8.91 -3.99 5.98
CA SER A 379 8.36 -2.80 5.30
C SER A 379 8.69 -1.47 5.99
N LEU A 380 9.19 -1.51 7.22
CA LEU A 380 9.54 -0.31 7.98
C LEU A 380 10.89 0.19 7.50
N GLN A 381 11.03 1.49 7.25
CA GLN A 381 12.31 2.11 6.95
C GLN A 381 13.31 1.91 8.11
N SER A 382 12.84 1.87 9.35
CA SER A 382 13.65 1.53 10.52
C SER A 382 14.33 0.16 10.43
N HIS A 383 13.82 -0.77 9.62
CA HIS A 383 14.41 -2.10 9.43
C HIS A 383 15.85 -2.04 8.91
N GLU A 384 16.20 -1.02 8.13
CA GLU A 384 17.57 -0.82 7.62
C GLU A 384 18.62 -0.62 8.73
N ARG A 385 18.16 -0.27 9.95
CA ARG A 385 19.00 -0.04 11.14
C ARG A 385 18.85 -1.12 12.21
N LEU A 386 18.10 -2.19 11.92
CA LEU A 386 17.87 -3.29 12.84
C LEU A 386 18.92 -4.39 12.62
N MET A 387 19.70 -4.70 13.65
CA MET A 387 20.68 -5.78 13.60
C MET A 387 20.61 -6.64 14.85
N GLY A 388 20.38 -7.95 14.69
CA GLY A 388 20.38 -8.90 15.81
C GLY A 388 19.40 -8.53 16.93
N GLY A 389 18.27 -7.90 16.60
CA GLY A 389 17.30 -7.42 17.58
C GLY A 389 17.61 -6.11 18.26
N SER A 390 18.74 -5.49 17.95
CA SER A 390 19.09 -4.16 18.40
C SER A 390 18.84 -3.17 17.27
N LEU A 391 17.94 -2.23 17.49
CA LEU A 391 17.74 -1.11 16.59
C LEU A 391 18.69 0.02 16.99
N ALA A 392 19.32 0.65 15.99
CA ALA A 392 20.09 1.87 16.20
C ALA A 392 19.19 3.04 16.64
N ASN A 393 19.71 4.27 16.63
CA ASN A 393 18.96 5.44 17.06
C ASN A 393 17.62 5.57 16.30
N ILE A 394 16.54 5.84 17.04
CA ILE A 394 15.19 6.15 16.52
C ILE A 394 15.01 7.68 16.56
N PRO A 395 15.01 8.38 15.41
CA PRO A 395 14.58 9.77 15.29
C PRO A 395 13.17 10.00 15.85
N GLU A 396 12.85 11.23 16.24
CA GLU A 396 11.52 11.54 16.81
C GLU A 396 10.37 11.44 15.80
N ASP A 397 10.70 11.47 14.50
CA ASP A 397 9.81 11.37 13.35
C ASP A 397 9.91 10.02 12.63
N GLN A 398 10.50 9.00 13.27
CA GLN A 398 10.71 7.69 12.65
C GLN A 398 9.42 7.09 12.08
N TRP A 399 8.32 7.17 12.84
CA TRP A 399 7.03 6.67 12.39
C TRP A 399 6.55 7.35 11.10
N GLN A 400 6.87 8.63 10.89
CA GLN A 400 6.51 9.35 9.67
C GLN A 400 7.33 8.84 8.49
N LEU A 401 8.62 8.55 8.70
CA LEU A 401 9.50 7.94 7.70
C LEU A 401 9.01 6.54 7.30
N ASP A 402 8.57 5.74 8.27
CA ASP A 402 8.03 4.40 8.00
C ASP A 402 6.72 4.45 7.20
N VAL A 403 5.79 5.32 7.58
CA VAL A 403 4.53 5.51 6.83
C VAL A 403 4.78 6.11 5.44
N THR A 404 5.75 7.01 5.32
CA THR A 404 6.16 7.57 4.02
C THR A 404 6.76 6.49 3.12
N SER A 405 7.50 5.53 3.67
CA SER A 405 8.01 4.38 2.90
C SER A 405 6.88 3.48 2.37
N TRP A 406 5.84 3.25 3.18
CA TRP A 406 4.64 2.54 2.71
C TRP A 406 3.91 3.33 1.62
N TRP A 407 3.88 4.65 1.73
CA TRP A 407 3.25 5.53 0.75
C TRP A 407 3.98 5.53 -0.60
N THR A 408 5.31 5.69 -0.61
CA THR A 408 6.09 5.62 -1.86
C THR A 408 6.01 4.23 -2.50
N THR A 409 5.99 3.17 -1.67
CA THR A 409 5.71 1.81 -2.14
C THR A 409 4.32 1.68 -2.76
N THR A 410 3.31 2.34 -2.19
CA THR A 410 1.95 2.40 -2.76
C THR A 410 1.96 3.05 -4.14
N LEU A 411 2.62 4.19 -4.30
CA LEU A 411 2.72 4.89 -5.58
C LEU A 411 3.48 4.05 -6.63
N ALA A 412 4.58 3.39 -6.24
CA ALA A 412 5.28 2.46 -7.11
C ALA A 412 4.40 1.26 -7.51
N ALA A 413 3.59 0.73 -6.57
CA ALA A 413 2.63 -0.33 -6.84
C ALA A 413 1.55 0.11 -7.83
N VAL A 414 1.09 1.38 -7.77
CA VAL A 414 0.17 1.94 -8.78
C VAL A 414 0.82 1.87 -10.17
N GLN A 415 2.03 2.38 -10.34
CA GLN A 415 2.71 2.30 -11.64
C GLN A 415 2.90 0.86 -12.12
N ALA A 416 3.36 -0.02 -11.24
CA ALA A 416 3.58 -1.44 -11.53
C ALA A 416 2.30 -2.16 -11.95
N ASN A 417 1.17 -1.89 -11.28
CA ASN A 417 -0.08 -2.58 -11.55
C ASN A 417 -0.67 -2.18 -12.91
N PHE A 418 -0.56 -0.91 -13.31
CA PHE A 418 -1.05 -0.47 -14.62
C PHE A 418 -0.25 -1.10 -15.77
N VAL A 419 1.08 -1.21 -15.64
CA VAL A 419 1.94 -1.92 -16.61
C VAL A 419 1.60 -3.40 -16.63
N SER A 420 1.56 -4.06 -15.47
CA SER A 420 1.25 -5.50 -15.37
C SER A 420 -0.16 -5.82 -15.90
N ALA A 421 -1.12 -4.92 -15.72
CA ALA A 421 -2.47 -5.11 -16.22
C ALA A 421 -2.53 -5.17 -17.75
N ALA A 422 -1.65 -4.46 -18.46
CA ALA A 422 -1.54 -4.56 -19.92
C ALA A 422 -0.62 -5.64 -20.43
N THR A 423 0.54 -5.84 -19.79
CA THR A 423 1.51 -6.84 -20.26
C THR A 423 1.11 -8.27 -19.87
N GLY A 424 0.12 -8.41 -18.99
CA GLY A 424 -0.26 -9.67 -18.36
C GLY A 424 0.58 -10.01 -17.13
N GLN A 425 0.21 -11.11 -16.49
CA GLN A 425 0.84 -11.58 -15.25
C GLN A 425 2.05 -12.46 -15.58
N VAL A 426 3.17 -12.22 -14.89
CA VAL A 426 4.41 -12.98 -15.10
C VAL A 426 4.28 -14.44 -14.64
N GLU A 427 3.34 -14.71 -13.72
CA GLU A 427 3.15 -16.04 -13.12
C GLU A 427 1.96 -16.77 -13.76
N PRO A 428 2.19 -17.87 -14.50
CA PRO A 428 1.14 -18.56 -15.26
C PRO A 428 -0.02 -19.08 -14.42
N GLU A 429 0.24 -19.52 -13.18
CA GLU A 429 -0.81 -20.00 -12.27
C GLU A 429 -1.68 -18.86 -11.76
N ALA A 430 -1.10 -17.70 -11.48
CA ALA A 430 -1.87 -16.51 -11.10
C ALA A 430 -2.72 -16.00 -12.27
N GLU A 431 -2.23 -16.10 -13.51
CA GLU A 431 -2.97 -15.68 -14.71
C GLU A 431 -4.28 -16.45 -14.92
N LYS A 432 -4.39 -17.69 -14.41
CA LYS A 432 -5.66 -18.45 -14.41
C LYS A 432 -6.76 -17.79 -13.57
N LEU A 433 -6.38 -16.93 -12.61
CA LEU A 433 -7.29 -16.12 -11.81
C LEU A 433 -7.69 -14.81 -12.50
N ALA A 434 -7.15 -14.49 -13.67
CA ALA A 434 -7.42 -13.22 -14.33
C ALA A 434 -8.92 -12.98 -14.51
N ILE A 435 -9.37 -11.79 -14.10
CA ILE A 435 -10.76 -11.36 -14.25
C ILE A 435 -11.09 -11.33 -15.74
N PRO A 436 -12.16 -12.03 -16.19
CA PRO A 436 -12.58 -12.00 -17.57
C PRO A 436 -12.86 -10.59 -18.05
N MET A 437 -12.27 -10.21 -19.19
CA MET A 437 -12.49 -8.90 -19.80
C MET A 437 -13.41 -8.96 -21.02
N ASN A 438 -14.33 -8.00 -21.10
CA ASN A 438 -15.13 -7.78 -22.30
C ASN A 438 -14.28 -7.18 -23.44
N SER A 439 -14.84 -7.08 -24.64
CA SER A 439 -14.14 -6.58 -25.83
C SER A 439 -13.62 -5.15 -25.66
N TYR A 440 -14.39 -4.27 -25.03
CA TYR A 440 -14.01 -2.87 -24.80
C TYR A 440 -12.87 -2.74 -23.76
N GLN A 441 -12.88 -3.57 -22.72
CA GLN A 441 -11.79 -3.61 -21.73
C GLN A 441 -10.48 -4.08 -22.36
N ARG A 442 -10.55 -5.11 -23.23
CA ARG A 442 -9.39 -5.58 -24.00
C ARG A 442 -8.87 -4.51 -24.94
N GLU A 443 -9.73 -3.89 -25.75
CA GLU A 443 -9.32 -2.81 -26.67
C GLU A 443 -8.61 -1.67 -25.93
N PHE A 444 -9.15 -1.25 -24.78
CA PHE A 444 -8.53 -0.19 -23.97
C PHE A 444 -7.20 -0.60 -23.35
N CYS A 445 -7.07 -1.86 -22.97
CA CYS A 445 -5.85 -2.39 -22.39
C CYS A 445 -4.77 -2.64 -23.46
N ASP A 446 -5.17 -2.96 -24.69
CA ASP A 446 -4.30 -3.19 -25.86
C ASP A 446 -3.67 -1.92 -26.45
N ILE A 447 -4.03 -0.74 -25.94
CA ILE A 447 -3.51 0.55 -26.40
C ILE A 447 -2.57 1.22 -25.38
N GLN A 448 -1.95 0.50 -24.43
CA GLN A 448 -0.99 1.12 -23.53
C GLN A 448 0.36 1.48 -24.19
N VAL A 449 0.82 2.71 -23.95
CA VAL A 449 2.14 3.18 -24.39
C VAL A 449 3.12 3.01 -23.23
N CYS A 450 4.19 2.26 -23.47
CA CYS A 450 5.38 2.34 -22.62
C CYS A 450 6.50 3.03 -23.41
N HIS A 451 7.04 4.11 -22.84
CA HIS A 451 8.31 4.65 -23.30
C HIS A 451 9.43 3.74 -22.81
N LEU A 452 9.80 2.74 -23.61
CA LEU A 452 11.14 2.16 -23.52
C LEU A 452 12.10 3.19 -24.11
N MET A 453 12.68 4.04 -23.27
CA MET A 453 13.89 4.76 -23.67
C MET A 453 15.02 3.74 -23.82
N GLN A 454 15.78 3.88 -24.91
CA GLN A 454 16.83 2.96 -25.35
C GLN A 454 17.99 2.88 -24.38
#